data_AF-A0A9Q1B7G4-F1
#
_entry.id   AF-A0A9Q1B7G4-F1
#
_cell.length_a   1.000
_cell.length_b   1.000
_cell.length_c   1.000
_cell.angle_alpha   90.00
_cell.angle_beta   90.00
_cell.angle_gamma   90.00
#
_symmetry.space_group_name_H-M   'P 1'
#
loop_
_entity.id
_entity.type
_entity.pdbx_description
1 polymer ?
#
loop_
_entity_poly.entity_id
_entity_poly.type
_entity_poly.pdbx_seq_one_letter_code
_entity_poly.pdbx_strand_id
1 'polypeptide(L)'
;MRAKCLPAHLPEAEGKTELKSNVSIILCDVGDPTSLANMAKQTSLVLSCVGPYVFFGEPVVKACVENGTSCIDISGESQFLEGMYLNYNDKAGETGAYIIGSCGFDSIPADMGVLYTRDNLKGTLTAVESFFTVKSGPQGPALNDGTWKSAIYGVANKEKLKKIRREIGHKPLPVIGPKLKKRGPVFYKDEFNKYAIPFMDTDVPVVERTQQYLYSQLQETPVQYTAYAIIGGVRSVIKLMFAALLFSILAMCKCGRKLLIKYPDFFSGGFFKRKGQQRNR
;
A
#
# COMPACT_ATOMS: atom_id res chain seq x y z
N MET A 1 27.36 14.74 -35.54
CA MET A 1 26.05 15.41 -35.73
C MET A 1 25.49 15.74 -34.35
N ARG A 2 25.36 17.04 -34.03
CA ARG A 2 24.87 17.54 -32.73
C ARG A 2 23.35 17.34 -32.65
N ALA A 3 22.87 16.56 -31.68
CA ALA A 3 21.45 16.49 -31.36
C ALA A 3 21.05 17.74 -30.56
N LYS A 4 20.17 18.56 -31.14
CA LYS A 4 19.54 19.70 -30.47
C LYS A 4 18.53 19.18 -29.43
N CYS A 5 18.70 19.57 -28.17
CA CYS A 5 17.64 19.49 -27.17
C CYS A 5 16.51 20.45 -27.56
N LEU A 6 15.29 19.94 -27.69
CA LEU A 6 14.08 20.75 -27.76
C LEU A 6 13.54 21.00 -26.33
N PRO A 7 13.07 22.21 -26.00
CA PRO A 7 12.46 22.49 -24.71
C PRO A 7 11.03 21.92 -24.68
N ALA A 8 10.77 20.96 -23.80
CA ALA A 8 9.41 20.49 -23.54
C ALA A 8 8.73 21.46 -22.56
N HIS A 9 7.89 22.36 -23.07
CA HIS A 9 6.98 23.16 -22.26
C HIS A 9 5.87 22.25 -21.68
N LEU A 10 5.95 21.93 -20.38
CA LEU A 10 4.82 21.43 -19.60
C LEU A 10 4.14 22.62 -18.90
N PRO A 11 2.80 22.70 -18.86
CA PRO A 11 2.09 23.80 -18.21
C PRO A 11 2.45 23.88 -16.72
N GLU A 12 2.77 25.09 -16.27
CA GLU A 12 3.20 25.40 -14.91
C GLU A 12 2.10 25.07 -13.89
N ALA A 13 2.35 24.07 -13.05
CA ALA A 13 1.61 23.86 -11.82
C ALA A 13 2.21 24.76 -10.73
N GLU A 14 1.55 25.88 -10.45
CA GLU A 14 1.93 26.82 -9.39
C GLU A 14 1.65 26.24 -8.00
N GLY A 15 2.66 26.29 -7.13
CA GLY A 15 2.66 25.70 -5.79
C GLY A 15 3.78 24.70 -5.52
N LYS A 16 4.82 24.69 -6.38
CA LYS A 16 6.02 23.88 -6.19
C LYS A 16 6.89 24.52 -5.11
N THR A 17 7.21 23.77 -4.06
CA THR A 17 8.53 23.89 -3.44
C THR A 17 9.50 23.69 -4.61
N GLU A 18 10.16 24.76 -5.05
CA GLU A 18 11.15 24.64 -6.12
C GLU A 18 12.17 23.59 -5.68
N LEU A 19 12.22 22.47 -6.40
CA LEU A 19 13.34 21.53 -6.29
C LEU A 19 14.59 22.40 -6.48
N LYS A 20 15.44 22.48 -5.44
CA LYS A 20 16.70 23.24 -5.53
C LYS A 20 17.37 22.90 -6.85
N SER A 21 17.60 23.92 -7.66
CA SER A 21 18.03 23.82 -9.05
C SER A 21 19.21 22.84 -9.21
N ASN A 22 19.05 21.90 -10.15
CA ASN A 22 19.95 20.83 -10.62
C ASN A 22 19.48 19.38 -10.36
N VAL A 23 18.18 19.09 -10.46
CA VAL A 23 17.69 17.71 -10.57
C VAL A 23 17.55 17.33 -12.05
N SER A 24 18.32 16.34 -12.50
CA SER A 24 18.22 15.79 -13.85
C SER A 24 16.86 15.10 -14.06
N ILE A 25 16.27 15.29 -15.24
CA ILE A 25 15.00 14.68 -15.61
C ILE A 25 15.28 13.54 -16.58
N ILE A 26 14.80 12.33 -16.24
CA ILE A 26 14.80 11.17 -17.13
C ILE A 26 13.36 10.96 -17.58
N LEU A 27 13.13 10.95 -18.90
CA LEU A 27 11.85 10.52 -19.46
C LEU A 27 11.85 8.99 -19.51
N CYS A 28 10.89 8.38 -18.83
CA CYS A 28 10.73 6.94 -18.76
C CYS A 28 9.23 6.62 -18.93
N ASP A 29 8.92 5.71 -19.85
CA ASP A 29 7.56 5.22 -20.08
C ASP A 29 7.42 3.82 -19.48
N VAL A 30 6.47 3.64 -18.56
CA VAL A 30 6.20 2.33 -17.94
C VAL A 30 5.70 1.28 -18.94
N GLY A 31 5.24 1.71 -20.13
CA GLY A 31 4.88 0.85 -21.25
C GLY A 31 6.05 0.50 -22.19
N ASP A 32 7.23 1.11 -22.02
CA ASP A 32 8.43 0.83 -22.80
C ASP A 32 9.51 0.17 -21.92
N PRO A 33 9.70 -1.16 -22.03
CA PRO A 33 10.73 -1.90 -21.30
C PRO A 33 12.15 -1.36 -21.52
N THR A 34 12.46 -0.83 -22.70
CA THR A 34 13.79 -0.30 -23.01
C THR A 34 14.04 0.98 -22.23
N SER A 35 13.04 1.86 -22.14
CA SER A 35 13.14 3.08 -21.34
C SER A 35 13.33 2.78 -19.85
N LEU A 36 12.60 1.78 -19.32
CA LEU A 36 12.71 1.32 -17.94
C LEU A 36 14.10 0.72 -17.64
N ALA A 37 14.61 -0.13 -18.52
CA ALA A 37 15.95 -0.71 -18.37
C ALA A 37 17.04 0.38 -18.41
N ASN A 38 16.92 1.36 -19.31
CA ASN A 38 17.85 2.49 -19.38
C ASN A 38 17.82 3.35 -18.11
N MET A 39 16.63 3.57 -17.53
CA MET A 39 16.48 4.30 -16.28
C MET A 39 17.07 3.52 -15.10
N ALA A 40 16.77 2.22 -14.99
CA ALA A 40 17.29 1.35 -13.93
C ALA A 40 18.83 1.31 -13.93
N LYS A 41 19.47 1.11 -15.09
CA LYS A 41 20.95 1.08 -15.22
C LYS A 41 21.65 2.37 -14.79
N GLN A 42 20.94 3.49 -14.71
CA GLN A 42 21.51 4.80 -14.35
C GLN A 42 21.38 5.12 -12.85
N THR A 43 20.76 4.24 -12.05
CA THR A 43 20.55 4.47 -10.62
C THR A 43 20.78 3.20 -9.79
N SER A 44 21.14 3.39 -8.53
CA SER A 44 21.18 2.31 -7.54
C SER A 44 19.81 2.07 -6.88
N LEU A 45 18.93 3.06 -6.92
CA LEU A 45 17.62 3.03 -6.25
C LEU A 45 16.55 3.78 -7.07
N VAL A 46 15.39 3.15 -7.21
CA VAL A 46 14.16 3.77 -7.72
C VAL A 46 13.15 3.92 -6.59
N LEU A 47 12.63 5.13 -6.41
CA LEU A 47 11.51 5.43 -5.52
C LEU A 47 10.22 5.53 -6.33
N SER A 48 9.40 4.49 -6.30
CA SER A 48 8.13 4.43 -7.04
C SER A 48 6.99 5.00 -6.21
N CYS A 49 6.62 6.25 -6.51
CA CYS A 49 5.61 7.01 -5.75
C CYS A 49 4.26 7.13 -6.47
N VAL A 50 4.05 6.42 -7.58
CA VAL A 50 2.86 6.58 -8.42
C VAL A 50 2.21 5.23 -8.70
N GLY A 51 1.00 5.07 -8.18
CA GLY A 51 0.12 3.94 -8.47
C GLY A 51 -0.99 4.29 -9.49
N PRO A 52 -1.93 3.34 -9.75
CA PRO A 52 -2.06 2.05 -9.07
C PRO A 52 -0.98 1.05 -9.49
N TYR A 53 -0.29 0.46 -8.51
CA TYR A 53 0.86 -0.43 -8.73
C TYR A 53 0.47 -1.75 -9.37
N VAL A 54 -0.76 -2.22 -9.14
CA VAL A 54 -1.29 -3.41 -9.85
C VAL A 54 -1.30 -3.27 -11.38
N PHE A 55 -1.20 -2.05 -11.92
CA PHE A 55 -1.10 -1.80 -13.37
C PHE A 55 0.30 -1.38 -13.81
N PHE A 56 0.97 -0.55 -13.01
CA PHE A 56 2.17 0.16 -13.44
C PHE A 56 3.43 -0.23 -12.66
N GLY A 57 3.29 -0.93 -11.53
CA GLY A 57 4.41 -1.22 -10.62
C GLY A 57 5.30 -2.36 -11.10
N GLU A 58 4.72 -3.44 -11.64
CA GLU A 58 5.49 -4.64 -12.00
C GLU A 58 6.56 -4.38 -13.08
N PRO A 59 6.29 -3.63 -14.17
CA PRO A 59 7.34 -3.28 -15.14
C PRO A 59 8.55 -2.57 -14.51
N VAL A 60 8.30 -1.70 -13.52
CA VAL A 60 9.36 -0.98 -12.79
C VAL A 60 10.18 -1.93 -11.94
N VAL A 61 9.53 -2.78 -11.14
CA VAL A 61 10.21 -3.78 -10.30
C VAL A 61 11.02 -4.74 -11.16
N LYS A 62 10.44 -5.26 -12.24
CA LYS A 62 11.12 -6.15 -13.18
C LYS A 62 12.40 -5.52 -13.72
N ALA A 63 12.30 -4.29 -14.25
CA ALA A 63 13.47 -3.60 -14.80
C ALA A 63 14.54 -3.35 -13.72
N CYS A 64 14.13 -3.02 -12.48
CA CYS A 64 15.06 -2.85 -11.37
C CYS A 64 15.80 -4.16 -11.04
N VAL A 65 15.05 -5.25 -10.85
CA VAL A 65 15.58 -6.58 -10.52
C VAL A 65 16.52 -7.10 -11.61
N GLU A 66 16.15 -6.96 -12.89
CA GLU A 66 16.96 -7.41 -14.03
C GLU A 66 18.30 -6.64 -14.17
N ASN A 67 18.38 -5.43 -13.62
CA ASN A 67 19.57 -4.58 -13.72
C ASN A 67 20.32 -4.41 -12.38
N GLY A 68 19.93 -5.13 -11.32
CA GLY A 68 20.56 -5.02 -9.99
C GLY A 68 20.29 -3.69 -9.27
N THR A 69 19.24 -2.97 -9.69
CA THR A 69 18.80 -1.72 -9.10
C THR A 69 17.79 -2.00 -8.00
N SER A 70 17.91 -1.35 -6.85
CA SER A 70 16.91 -1.48 -5.78
C SER A 70 15.66 -0.67 -6.09
N CYS A 71 14.50 -1.10 -5.59
CA CYS A 71 13.23 -0.42 -5.77
C CYS A 71 12.48 -0.33 -4.44
N ILE A 72 12.01 0.86 -4.12
CA ILE A 72 11.15 1.12 -2.97
C ILE A 72 9.83 1.72 -3.45
N ASP A 73 8.70 1.31 -2.88
CA ASP A 73 7.39 1.87 -3.19
C ASP A 73 6.58 2.24 -1.94
N ILE A 74 5.51 2.99 -2.14
CA ILE A 74 4.52 3.35 -1.10
C ILE A 74 3.20 2.61 -1.31
N SER A 75 3.23 1.40 -1.85
CA SER A 75 2.03 0.65 -2.23
C SER A 75 1.27 0.09 -1.02
N GLY A 76 -0.03 0.35 -0.97
CA GLY A 76 -1.02 -0.31 -0.12
C GLY A 76 -1.77 -1.44 -0.83
N GLU A 77 -1.20 -2.09 -1.85
CA GLU A 77 -1.89 -3.11 -2.65
C GLU A 77 -1.33 -4.52 -2.42
N SER A 78 -1.93 -5.31 -1.52
CA SER A 78 -1.43 -6.66 -1.17
C SER A 78 -1.19 -7.57 -2.38
N GLN A 79 -2.06 -7.50 -3.39
CA GLN A 79 -1.92 -8.30 -4.61
C GLN A 79 -0.68 -7.92 -5.43
N PHE A 80 -0.28 -6.65 -5.42
CA PHE A 80 0.96 -6.21 -6.04
C PHE A 80 2.15 -6.66 -5.19
N LEU A 81 2.15 -6.33 -3.89
CA LEU A 81 3.25 -6.61 -2.97
C LEU A 81 3.62 -8.10 -2.91
N GLU A 82 2.61 -8.96 -2.66
CA GLU A 82 2.81 -10.41 -2.58
C GLU A 82 3.13 -11.00 -3.96
N GLY A 83 2.63 -10.40 -5.04
CA GLY A 83 2.98 -10.78 -6.40
C GLY A 83 4.45 -10.47 -6.74
N MET A 84 4.98 -9.32 -6.31
CA MET A 84 6.38 -8.97 -6.51
C MET A 84 7.31 -9.90 -5.73
N TYR A 85 6.92 -10.25 -4.50
CA TYR A 85 7.62 -11.26 -3.72
C TYR A 85 7.64 -12.61 -4.45
N LEU A 86 6.46 -13.12 -4.84
CA LEU A 86 6.35 -14.43 -5.52
C LEU A 86 7.18 -14.50 -6.81
N ASN A 87 7.17 -13.43 -7.61
CA ASN A 87 7.77 -13.45 -8.95
C ASN A 87 9.26 -13.08 -8.96
N TYR A 88 9.73 -12.25 -8.03
CA TYR A 88 11.05 -11.61 -8.13
C TYR A 88 11.95 -11.79 -6.91
N ASN A 89 11.50 -12.40 -5.81
CA ASN A 89 12.33 -12.56 -4.59
C ASN A 89 13.68 -13.23 -4.89
N ASP A 90 13.67 -14.36 -5.59
CA ASP A 90 14.89 -15.13 -5.84
C ASP A 90 15.82 -14.37 -6.78
N LYS A 91 15.27 -13.77 -7.84
CA LYS A 91 16.06 -13.00 -8.80
C LYS A 91 16.66 -11.74 -8.19
N ALA A 92 15.93 -11.07 -7.30
CA ALA A 92 16.44 -9.94 -6.55
C ALA A 92 17.62 -10.35 -5.64
N GLY A 93 17.53 -11.53 -5.01
CA GLY A 93 18.64 -12.13 -4.27
C GLY A 93 19.87 -12.42 -5.14
N GLU A 94 19.68 -12.94 -6.35
CA GLU A 94 20.78 -13.19 -7.31
C GLU A 94 21.47 -11.90 -7.77
N THR A 95 20.71 -10.82 -8.01
CA THR A 95 21.26 -9.56 -8.53
C THR A 95 21.69 -8.59 -7.43
N GLY A 96 21.41 -8.89 -6.17
CA GLY A 96 21.67 -8.02 -5.03
C GLY A 96 20.72 -6.81 -4.93
N ALA A 97 19.62 -6.81 -5.69
CA ALA A 97 18.62 -5.75 -5.65
C ALA A 97 17.72 -5.89 -4.41
N TYR A 98 17.45 -4.78 -3.71
CA TYR A 98 16.46 -4.73 -2.64
C TYR A 98 15.12 -4.25 -3.18
N ILE A 99 14.07 -5.07 -3.04
CA ILE A 99 12.69 -4.72 -3.44
C ILE A 99 11.84 -4.59 -2.17
N ILE A 100 11.56 -3.35 -1.77
CA ILE A 100 10.90 -3.03 -0.50
C ILE A 100 9.60 -2.28 -0.78
N GLY A 101 8.48 -2.96 -0.60
CA GLY A 101 7.16 -2.36 -0.76
C GLY A 101 6.61 -1.75 0.53
N SER A 102 5.49 -1.03 0.41
CA SER A 102 4.74 -0.47 1.55
C SER A 102 5.57 0.44 2.47
N CYS A 103 6.44 1.26 1.89
CA CYS A 103 7.24 2.25 2.61
C CYS A 103 6.49 3.58 2.79
N GLY A 104 5.20 3.50 3.14
CA GLY A 104 4.34 4.68 3.34
C GLY A 104 3.68 4.69 4.71
N PHE A 105 2.62 5.48 4.85
CA PHE A 105 1.68 5.32 5.97
C PHE A 105 1.10 3.90 5.97
N ASP A 106 0.87 3.36 4.77
CA ASP A 106 0.48 1.97 4.56
C ASP A 106 1.65 1.09 5.03
N SER A 107 1.47 0.44 6.18
CA SER A 107 2.37 -0.51 6.86
C SER A 107 3.61 -0.05 7.64
N ILE A 108 4.28 1.09 7.38
CA ILE A 108 5.45 1.48 8.22
C ILE A 108 5.08 1.61 9.71
N PRO A 109 4.04 2.37 10.09
CA PRO A 109 3.70 2.54 11.51
C PRO A 109 3.29 1.24 12.17
N ALA A 110 2.64 0.34 11.42
CA ALA A 110 2.25 -0.99 11.89
C ALA A 110 3.49 -1.86 12.15
N ASP A 111 4.33 -2.07 11.13
CA ASP A 111 5.43 -3.02 11.18
C ASP A 111 6.57 -2.56 12.09
N MET A 112 7.04 -1.32 11.90
CA MET A 112 8.04 -0.74 12.79
C MET A 112 7.51 -0.57 14.21
N GLY A 113 6.20 -0.34 14.38
CA GLY A 113 5.56 -0.26 15.69
C GLY A 113 5.62 -1.58 16.46
N VAL A 114 5.42 -2.71 15.78
CA VAL A 114 5.57 -4.05 16.39
C VAL A 114 7.03 -4.29 16.78
N LEU A 115 7.98 -4.04 15.88
CA LEU A 115 9.41 -4.23 16.15
C LEU A 115 9.89 -3.35 17.30
N TYR A 116 9.56 -2.06 17.26
CA TYR A 116 9.90 -1.11 18.31
C TYR A 116 9.34 -1.56 19.67
N THR A 117 8.07 -1.99 19.71
CA THR A 117 7.44 -2.44 20.95
C THR A 117 8.14 -3.69 21.49
N ARG A 118 8.46 -4.64 20.61
CA ARG A 118 9.17 -5.87 20.99
C ARG A 118 10.54 -5.58 21.59
N ASP A 119 11.31 -4.71 20.96
CA ASP A 119 12.69 -4.43 21.36
C ASP A 119 12.76 -3.62 22.67
N ASN A 120 11.70 -2.88 23.01
CA ASN A 120 11.64 -2.04 24.22
C ASN A 120 10.80 -2.65 25.37
N LEU A 121 10.02 -3.70 25.11
CA LEU A 121 9.21 -4.35 26.15
C LEU A 121 10.11 -5.24 27.02
N LYS A 122 9.99 -5.11 28.34
CA LYS A 122 10.58 -6.09 29.26
C LYS A 122 9.75 -7.37 29.24
N GLY A 123 10.31 -8.42 28.66
CA GLY A 123 9.66 -9.73 28.52
C GLY A 123 9.36 -10.08 27.06
N THR A 124 8.55 -11.11 26.84
CA THR A 124 8.21 -11.57 25.49
C THR A 124 6.94 -10.89 25.01
N LEU A 125 7.04 -10.08 23.95
CA LEU A 125 5.86 -9.58 23.25
C LEU A 125 5.22 -10.73 22.45
N THR A 126 3.98 -11.09 22.79
CA THR A 126 3.29 -12.22 22.15
C THR A 126 2.20 -11.80 21.17
N ALA A 127 1.67 -10.58 21.34
CA ALA A 127 0.50 -10.09 20.62
C ALA A 127 0.42 -8.56 20.61
N VAL A 128 -0.03 -7.99 19.49
CA VAL A 128 -0.30 -6.55 19.30
C VAL A 128 -1.64 -6.37 18.59
N GLU A 129 -2.50 -5.51 19.15
CA GLU A 129 -3.67 -4.96 18.48
C GLU A 129 -3.39 -3.48 18.18
N SER A 130 -3.37 -3.08 16.90
CA SER A 130 -3.27 -1.68 16.53
C SER A 130 -4.64 -1.08 16.25
N PHE A 131 -4.81 0.18 16.63
CA PHE A 131 -6.02 0.96 16.40
C PHE A 131 -5.62 2.31 15.81
N PHE A 132 -6.21 2.70 14.69
CA PHE A 132 -5.99 4.02 14.12
C PHE A 132 -7.29 4.80 13.97
N THR A 133 -7.16 6.13 14.02
CA THR A 133 -8.25 7.08 13.77
C THR A 133 -7.79 8.05 12.70
N VAL A 134 -8.61 8.26 11.68
CA VAL A 134 -8.34 9.29 10.67
C VAL A 134 -8.89 10.62 11.18
N LYS A 135 -8.02 11.64 11.23
CA LYS A 135 -8.41 13.04 11.48
C LYS A 135 -8.17 13.83 10.20
N SER A 136 -9.22 14.42 9.65
CA SER A 136 -9.10 15.33 8.51
C SER A 136 -8.83 16.75 8.99
N GLY A 137 -8.02 17.50 8.25
CA GLY A 137 -7.84 18.93 8.48
C GLY A 137 -9.06 19.76 8.07
N PRO A 138 -9.01 21.10 8.23
CA PRO A 138 -10.12 22.00 7.88
C PRO A 138 -10.59 21.91 6.42
N GLN A 139 -9.69 21.48 5.52
CA GLN A 139 -9.97 21.29 4.09
C GLN A 139 -10.70 19.98 3.78
N GLY A 140 -10.99 19.17 4.80
CA GLY A 140 -11.62 17.86 4.68
C GLY A 140 -10.64 16.75 4.29
N PRO A 141 -11.14 15.51 4.16
CA PRO A 141 -10.37 14.38 3.66
C PRO A 141 -10.06 14.59 2.17
N ALA A 142 -8.82 14.34 1.77
CA ALA A 142 -8.43 14.35 0.37
C ALA A 142 -7.47 13.19 0.10
N LEU A 143 -8.03 12.09 -0.41
CA LEU A 143 -7.25 10.96 -0.92
C LEU A 143 -7.18 11.06 -2.44
N ASN A 144 -6.06 10.58 -3.02
CA ASN A 144 -5.81 10.71 -4.45
C ASN A 144 -6.60 9.66 -5.27
N ASP A 145 -6.77 9.93 -6.58
CA ASP A 145 -7.47 9.04 -7.52
C ASP A 145 -6.79 7.66 -7.66
N GLY A 146 -5.47 7.60 -7.44
CA GLY A 146 -4.70 6.36 -7.42
C GLY A 146 -5.18 5.42 -6.32
N THR A 147 -5.26 5.90 -5.08
CA THR A 147 -5.76 5.15 -3.92
C THR A 147 -7.19 4.66 -4.13
N TRP A 148 -8.06 5.47 -4.75
CA TRP A 148 -9.42 5.04 -5.09
C TRP A 148 -9.43 3.85 -6.04
N LYS A 149 -8.63 3.91 -7.11
CA LYS A 149 -8.49 2.80 -8.07
C LYS A 149 -7.88 1.57 -7.38
N SER A 150 -6.88 1.74 -6.54
CA SER A 150 -6.29 0.67 -5.74
C SER A 150 -7.33 -0.03 -4.87
N ALA A 151 -8.20 0.71 -4.18
CA ALA A 151 -9.29 0.13 -3.40
C ALA A 151 -10.27 -0.68 -4.27
N ILE A 152 -10.65 -0.17 -5.45
CA ILE A 152 -11.54 -0.87 -6.38
C ILE A 152 -10.93 -2.20 -6.81
N TYR A 153 -9.66 -2.18 -7.22
CA TYR A 153 -8.98 -3.36 -7.74
C TYR A 153 -8.53 -4.32 -6.63
N GLY A 154 -8.33 -3.84 -5.41
CA GLY A 154 -8.15 -4.68 -4.23
C GLY A 154 -9.35 -5.60 -3.98
N VAL A 155 -10.57 -5.08 -4.14
CA VAL A 155 -11.79 -5.92 -4.09
C VAL A 155 -11.91 -6.79 -5.35
N ALA A 156 -11.74 -6.20 -6.53
CA ALA A 156 -11.96 -6.90 -7.80
C ALA A 156 -11.01 -8.09 -8.02
N ASN A 157 -9.79 -8.02 -7.48
CA ASN A 157 -8.75 -9.02 -7.69
C ASN A 157 -8.55 -9.94 -6.48
N LYS A 158 -9.53 -10.02 -5.57
CA LYS A 158 -9.47 -10.88 -4.37
C LYS A 158 -9.13 -12.34 -4.67
N GLU A 159 -9.66 -12.91 -5.75
CA GLU A 159 -9.35 -14.30 -6.15
C GLU A 159 -7.92 -14.45 -6.67
N LYS A 160 -7.38 -13.43 -7.36
CA LYS A 160 -5.97 -13.40 -7.77
C LYS A 160 -5.05 -13.35 -6.55
N LEU A 161 -5.36 -12.51 -5.55
CA LEU A 161 -4.61 -12.46 -4.29
C LEU A 161 -4.64 -13.80 -3.55
N LYS A 162 -5.81 -14.46 -3.47
CA LYS A 162 -5.90 -15.81 -2.88
C LYS A 162 -5.02 -16.82 -3.60
N LYS A 163 -4.94 -16.76 -4.93
CA LYS A 163 -4.08 -17.64 -5.73
C LYS A 163 -2.60 -17.40 -5.42
N ILE A 164 -2.16 -16.13 -5.42
CA ILE A 164 -0.79 -15.74 -5.04
C ILE A 164 -0.42 -16.29 -3.66
N ARG A 165 -1.29 -16.11 -2.65
CA ARG A 165 -1.06 -16.64 -1.28
C ARG A 165 -0.92 -18.15 -1.22
N ARG A 166 -1.67 -18.89 -2.03
CA ARG A 166 -1.54 -20.35 -2.12
C ARG A 166 -0.21 -20.77 -2.75
N GLU A 167 0.23 -20.05 -3.77
CA GLU A 167 1.51 -20.31 -4.45
C GLU A 167 2.71 -19.98 -3.58
N ILE A 168 2.65 -18.87 -2.82
CA ILE A 168 3.67 -18.53 -1.81
C ILE A 168 3.77 -19.62 -0.73
N GLY A 169 2.63 -20.16 -0.28
CA GLY A 169 2.61 -21.35 0.58
C GLY A 169 3.24 -21.17 1.97
N HIS A 170 3.23 -19.95 2.53
CA HIS A 170 3.77 -19.71 3.89
C HIS A 170 3.12 -20.64 4.93
N LYS A 171 3.96 -21.33 5.71
CA LYS A 171 3.51 -22.12 6.86
C LYS A 171 2.95 -21.18 7.94
N PRO A 172 1.87 -21.54 8.64
CA PRO A 172 1.39 -20.73 9.75
C PRO A 172 2.49 -20.53 10.81
N LEU A 173 2.63 -19.30 11.30
CA LEU A 173 3.51 -18.99 12.41
C LEU A 173 3.03 -19.71 13.68
N PRO A 174 3.94 -20.19 14.55
CA PRO A 174 3.55 -20.72 15.85
C PRO A 174 2.92 -19.61 16.71
N VAL A 175 1.95 -19.98 17.53
CA VAL A 175 1.32 -19.07 18.48
C VAL A 175 2.08 -19.16 19.80
N ILE A 176 2.73 -18.06 20.19
CA ILE A 176 3.38 -17.93 21.48
C ILE A 176 2.45 -17.18 22.44
N GLY A 177 2.29 -17.71 23.66
CA GLY A 177 1.42 -17.14 24.68
C GLY A 177 -0.09 -17.24 24.36
N PRO A 178 -0.91 -16.37 24.97
CA PRO A 178 -2.35 -16.36 24.75
C PRO A 178 -2.69 -16.04 23.29
N LYS A 179 -3.67 -16.77 22.74
CA LYS A 179 -4.18 -16.51 21.40
C LYS A 179 -4.87 -15.14 21.33
N LEU A 180 -4.48 -14.34 20.35
CA LEU A 180 -5.10 -13.05 20.07
C LEU A 180 -6.61 -13.24 19.78
N LYS A 181 -7.46 -12.57 20.55
CA LYS A 181 -8.91 -12.66 20.39
C LYS A 181 -9.34 -11.90 19.13
N LYS A 182 -9.68 -12.61 18.07
CA LYS A 182 -10.28 -12.00 16.88
C LYS A 182 -11.61 -11.37 17.25
N ARG A 183 -11.72 -10.06 17.06
CA ARG A 183 -12.96 -9.30 17.28
C ARG A 183 -13.91 -9.46 16.10
N GLY A 184 -15.20 -9.28 16.37
CA GLY A 184 -16.25 -9.33 15.35
C GLY A 184 -16.10 -8.23 14.28
N PRO A 185 -16.96 -8.24 13.24
CA PRO A 185 -16.90 -7.25 12.16
C PRO A 185 -17.14 -5.81 12.62
N VAL A 186 -17.84 -5.65 13.75
CA VAL A 186 -18.06 -4.38 14.44
C VAL A 186 -17.99 -4.68 15.95
N PHE A 187 -17.29 -3.84 16.70
CA PHE A 187 -17.25 -3.94 18.16
C PHE A 187 -17.02 -2.57 18.79
N TYR A 188 -17.41 -2.42 20.05
CA TYR A 188 -17.15 -1.21 20.83
C TYR A 188 -15.78 -1.30 21.51
N LYS A 189 -15.05 -0.19 21.56
CA LYS A 189 -13.75 -0.09 22.21
C LYS A 189 -13.78 1.05 23.22
N ASP A 190 -13.79 0.69 24.50
CA ASP A 190 -14.01 1.60 25.63
C ASP A 190 -12.95 2.70 25.69
N GLU A 191 -11.70 2.37 25.37
CA GLU A 191 -10.57 3.30 25.38
C GLU A 191 -10.74 4.47 24.41
N PHE A 192 -11.54 4.28 23.34
CA PHE A 192 -11.85 5.34 22.37
C PHE A 192 -13.28 5.87 22.51
N ASN A 193 -14.10 5.26 23.37
CA ASN A 193 -15.54 5.51 23.49
C ASN A 193 -16.24 5.48 22.10
N LYS A 194 -15.83 4.55 21.24
CA LYS A 194 -16.21 4.47 19.81
C LYS A 194 -16.26 3.03 19.32
N TYR A 195 -16.98 2.82 18.23
CA TYR A 195 -16.97 1.57 17.47
C TYR A 195 -15.75 1.46 16.56
N ALA A 196 -15.26 0.23 16.44
CA ALA A 196 -14.14 -0.16 15.61
C ALA A 196 -14.54 -1.30 14.68
N ILE A 197 -13.83 -1.40 13.56
CA ILE A 197 -13.96 -2.47 12.57
C ILE A 197 -12.57 -3.02 12.20
N PRO A 198 -12.45 -4.26 11.71
CA PRO A 198 -11.21 -4.76 11.12
C PRO A 198 -10.69 -3.84 10.02
N PHE A 199 -9.40 -3.50 10.07
CA PHE A 199 -8.76 -2.74 9.01
C PHE A 199 -8.34 -3.69 7.88
N MET A 200 -8.93 -3.51 6.70
CA MET A 200 -8.71 -4.38 5.54
C MET A 200 -7.65 -3.82 4.59
N ASP A 201 -6.47 -3.53 5.13
CA ASP A 201 -5.31 -3.00 4.39
C ASP A 201 -4.14 -4.00 4.41
N THR A 202 -2.99 -3.53 3.94
CA THR A 202 -1.70 -4.22 3.83
C THR A 202 -0.96 -4.40 5.15
N ASP A 203 -1.34 -3.69 6.21
CA ASP A 203 -0.67 -3.78 7.51
C ASP A 203 -0.53 -5.23 8.01
N VAL A 204 -1.62 -6.00 8.03
CA VAL A 204 -1.59 -7.38 8.53
C VAL A 204 -0.65 -8.26 7.71
N PRO A 205 -0.78 -8.38 6.37
CA PRO A 205 0.12 -9.23 5.60
C PRO A 205 1.58 -8.73 5.60
N VAL A 206 1.84 -7.42 5.69
CA VAL A 206 3.21 -6.90 5.81
C VAL A 206 3.83 -7.29 7.15
N VAL A 207 3.13 -7.06 8.25
CA VAL A 207 3.61 -7.48 9.58
C VAL A 207 3.80 -8.99 9.62
N GLU A 208 2.83 -9.77 9.13
CA GLU A 208 2.95 -11.23 9.05
C GLU A 208 4.19 -11.67 8.27
N ARG A 209 4.51 -11.01 7.14
CA ARG A 209 5.72 -11.29 6.37
C ARG A 209 7.00 -11.00 7.18
N THR A 210 7.05 -9.87 7.88
CA THR A 210 8.18 -9.56 8.77
C THR A 210 8.32 -10.62 9.86
N GLN A 211 7.22 -11.02 10.52
CA GLN A 211 7.25 -12.07 11.53
C GLN A 211 7.67 -13.45 10.96
N GLN A 212 7.30 -13.77 9.71
CA GLN A 212 7.78 -14.98 9.01
C GLN A 212 9.29 -14.98 8.84
N TYR A 213 9.87 -13.85 8.43
CA TYR A 213 11.31 -13.71 8.26
C TYR A 213 12.03 -13.87 9.61
N LEU A 214 11.59 -13.13 10.63
CA LEU A 214 12.16 -13.18 11.98
C LEU A 214 12.14 -14.60 12.57
N TYR A 215 11.03 -15.31 12.42
CA TYR A 215 10.90 -16.68 12.92
C TYR A 215 11.76 -17.67 12.12
N SER A 216 11.66 -17.65 10.78
CA SER A 216 12.28 -18.67 9.93
C SER A 216 13.78 -18.47 9.70
N GLN A 217 14.25 -17.22 9.67
CA GLN A 217 15.63 -16.87 9.35
C GLN A 217 16.43 -16.47 10.59
N LEU A 218 15.83 -15.73 11.52
CA LEU A 218 16.51 -15.21 12.70
C LEU A 218 16.22 -16.00 13.98
N GLN A 219 15.35 -17.02 13.93
CA GLN A 219 14.96 -17.85 15.07
C GLN A 219 14.37 -17.02 16.24
N GLU A 220 13.77 -15.87 15.92
CA GLU A 220 13.13 -15.00 16.89
C GLU A 220 11.69 -15.42 17.16
N THR A 221 11.15 -14.98 18.30
CA THR A 221 9.76 -15.23 18.68
C THR A 221 8.81 -14.37 17.84
N PRO A 222 7.85 -14.98 17.09
CA PRO A 222 6.91 -14.21 16.29
C PRO A 222 5.82 -13.58 17.15
N VAL A 223 5.37 -12.39 16.74
CA VAL A 223 4.31 -11.63 17.41
C VAL A 223 3.01 -11.78 16.64
N GLN A 224 1.91 -12.09 17.33
CA GLN A 224 0.58 -12.06 16.72
C GLN A 224 0.16 -10.61 16.46
N TYR A 225 -0.36 -10.28 15.28
CA TYR A 225 -0.76 -8.91 14.94
C TYR A 225 -2.17 -8.84 14.35
N THR A 226 -2.89 -7.77 14.68
CA THR A 226 -4.13 -7.38 14.01
C THR A 226 -4.31 -5.86 14.05
N ALA A 227 -5.06 -5.33 13.09
CA ALA A 227 -5.28 -3.89 12.95
C ALA A 227 -6.77 -3.57 12.86
N TYR A 228 -7.15 -2.44 13.48
CA TYR A 228 -8.54 -1.96 13.53
C TYR A 228 -8.64 -0.48 13.22
N ALA A 229 -9.71 -0.09 12.53
CA ALA A 229 -10.08 1.29 12.26
C ALA A 229 -11.15 1.76 13.26
N ILE A 230 -10.94 2.91 13.90
CA ILE A 230 -11.96 3.57 14.73
C ILE A 230 -12.89 4.40 13.84
N ILE A 231 -14.18 4.06 13.83
CA ILE A 231 -15.18 4.62 12.91
C ILE A 231 -16.06 5.70 13.56
N GLY A 232 -16.30 5.61 14.87
CA GLY A 232 -17.15 6.55 15.60
C GLY A 232 -18.38 5.88 16.21
N GLY A 233 -19.56 6.53 16.12
CA GLY A 233 -20.81 5.99 16.69
C GLY A 233 -21.54 5.00 15.76
N VAL A 234 -22.63 4.42 16.26
CA VAL A 234 -23.50 3.46 15.53
C VAL A 234 -23.92 4.00 14.16
N ARG A 235 -24.29 5.28 14.07
CA ARG A 235 -24.69 5.91 12.80
C ARG A 235 -23.56 5.91 11.76
N SER A 236 -22.31 6.13 12.18
CA SER A 236 -21.15 6.08 11.29
C SER A 236 -20.90 4.67 10.78
N VAL A 237 -21.05 3.67 11.67
CA VAL A 237 -20.92 2.24 11.31
C VAL A 237 -21.95 1.84 10.25
N ILE A 238 -23.23 2.16 10.47
CA ILE A 238 -24.31 1.81 9.52
C ILE A 238 -24.05 2.43 8.15
N LYS A 239 -23.68 3.71 8.10
CA LYS A 239 -23.34 4.41 6.85
C LYS A 239 -22.17 3.73 6.13
N LEU A 240 -21.11 3.41 6.86
CA LEU A 240 -19.92 2.78 6.31
C LEU A 240 -20.22 1.36 5.79
N MET A 241 -20.99 0.56 6.53
CA MET A 241 -21.36 -0.79 6.09
C MET A 241 -22.20 -0.77 4.82
N PHE A 242 -23.17 0.14 4.71
CA PHE A 242 -23.97 0.29 3.50
C PHE A 242 -23.10 0.76 2.31
N ALA A 243 -22.23 1.75 2.52
CA ALA A 243 -21.31 2.22 1.49
C ALA A 243 -20.34 1.13 1.05
N ALA A 244 -19.76 0.36 1.98
CA ALA A 244 -18.85 -0.74 1.70
C ALA A 244 -19.53 -1.88 0.93
N LEU A 245 -20.78 -2.21 1.26
CA LEU A 245 -21.56 -3.21 0.54
C LEU A 245 -21.82 -2.78 -0.90
N LEU A 246 -22.32 -1.54 -1.10
CA LEU A 246 -22.56 -0.99 -2.43
C LEU A 246 -21.27 -0.93 -3.25
N PHE A 247 -20.19 -0.42 -2.65
CA PHE A 247 -18.87 -0.38 -3.26
C PHE A 247 -18.39 -1.77 -3.68
N SER A 248 -18.53 -2.77 -2.82
CA SER A 248 -18.09 -4.14 -3.11
C SER A 248 -18.86 -4.74 -4.29
N ILE A 249 -20.19 -4.57 -4.32
CA ILE A 249 -21.02 -5.05 -5.43
C ILE A 249 -20.60 -4.41 -6.76
N LEU A 250 -20.40 -3.09 -6.77
CA LEU A 250 -19.98 -2.36 -7.96
C LEU A 250 -18.56 -2.70 -8.39
N ALA A 251 -17.64 -2.90 -7.44
CA ALA A 251 -16.24 -3.24 -7.72
C ALA A 251 -16.11 -4.64 -8.34
N MET A 252 -17.02 -5.56 -8.06
CA MET A 252 -16.98 -6.92 -8.61
C MET A 252 -17.37 -6.99 -10.10
N CYS A 253 -18.27 -6.13 -10.57
CA CYS A 253 -18.72 -6.13 -11.98
C CYS A 253 -17.96 -5.11 -12.85
N LYS A 254 -17.70 -5.44 -14.12
CA LYS A 254 -16.94 -4.56 -15.05
C LYS A 254 -17.62 -3.20 -15.26
N CYS A 255 -18.94 -3.18 -15.39
CA CYS A 255 -19.72 -1.94 -15.55
C CYS A 255 -19.71 -1.09 -14.27
N GLY A 256 -19.86 -1.72 -13.09
CA GLY A 256 -19.79 -1.03 -11.81
C GLY A 256 -18.40 -0.44 -11.56
N ARG A 257 -17.32 -1.16 -11.87
CA ARG A 257 -15.96 -0.60 -11.82
C ARG A 257 -15.81 0.63 -12.69
N LYS A 258 -16.29 0.59 -13.95
CA LYS A 258 -16.27 1.76 -14.83
C LYS A 258 -17.01 2.94 -14.20
N LEU A 259 -18.12 2.69 -13.51
CA LEU A 259 -18.89 3.72 -12.82
C LEU A 259 -18.14 4.32 -11.63
N LEU A 260 -17.57 3.47 -10.76
CA LEU A 260 -16.75 3.89 -9.63
C LEU A 260 -15.54 4.72 -10.07
N ILE A 261 -14.87 4.34 -11.15
CA ILE A 261 -13.72 5.07 -11.71
C ILE A 261 -14.15 6.40 -12.35
N LYS A 262 -15.33 6.44 -12.99
CA LYS A 262 -15.82 7.65 -13.68
C LYS A 262 -16.30 8.72 -12.69
N TYR A 263 -16.86 8.33 -11.55
CA TYR A 263 -17.48 9.23 -10.57
C TYR A 263 -16.96 9.01 -9.13
N PRO A 264 -15.64 9.15 -8.86
CA PRO A 264 -15.06 8.88 -7.55
C PRO A 264 -15.65 9.77 -6.44
N ASP A 265 -15.93 11.04 -6.74
CA ASP A 265 -16.46 12.02 -5.78
C ASP A 265 -17.85 11.61 -5.26
N PHE A 266 -18.74 11.16 -6.16
CA PHE A 266 -20.08 10.70 -5.83
C PHE A 266 -20.05 9.43 -4.99
N PHE A 267 -19.30 8.41 -5.43
CA PHE A 267 -19.27 7.10 -4.75
C PHE A 267 -18.45 7.10 -3.46
N SER A 268 -17.57 8.08 -3.27
CA SER A 268 -16.82 8.25 -2.03
C SER A 268 -17.44 9.25 -1.06
N GLY A 269 -18.50 9.97 -1.45
CA GLY A 269 -19.08 11.03 -0.64
C GLY A 269 -18.11 12.20 -0.40
N GLY A 270 -17.26 12.53 -1.38
CA GLY A 270 -16.33 13.66 -1.31
C GLY A 270 -14.90 13.34 -0.86
N PHE A 271 -14.61 12.10 -0.44
CA PHE A 271 -13.29 11.70 0.08
C PHE A 271 -12.21 11.56 -1.02
N PHE A 272 -12.61 11.18 -2.24
CA PHE A 272 -11.70 10.96 -3.37
C PHE A 272 -12.10 11.81 -4.56
N LYS A 273 -11.18 12.67 -5.03
CA LYS A 273 -11.41 13.59 -6.15
C LYS A 273 -10.51 13.25 -7.32
N ARG A 274 -11.08 13.31 -8.54
CA ARG A 274 -10.40 12.97 -9.79
C ARG A 274 -9.29 13.97 -10.17
N LYS A 275 -9.47 15.22 -9.79
CA LYS A 275 -8.39 16.21 -9.77
C LYS A 275 -7.76 16.12 -8.38
N GLY A 276 -6.52 15.60 -8.29
CA GLY A 276 -5.70 15.85 -7.11
C GLY A 276 -5.75 17.35 -6.81
N GLN A 277 -5.89 17.72 -5.54
CA GLN A 277 -6.25 19.07 -5.08
C GLN A 277 -5.83 20.14 -6.10
N GLN A 278 -6.77 20.64 -6.91
CA GLN A 278 -6.62 21.99 -7.40
C GLN A 278 -6.70 22.82 -6.12
N ARG A 279 -5.54 23.23 -5.62
CA ARG A 279 -5.45 24.32 -4.64
C ARG A 279 -6.28 25.44 -5.26
N ASN A 280 -7.46 25.67 -4.69
CA ASN A 280 -8.21 26.87 -5.01
C ASN A 280 -7.28 28.04 -4.68
N ARG A 281 -7.05 28.85 -5.71
CA ARG A 281 -6.32 30.10 -5.68
C ARG A 281 -6.85 31.02 -4.59
#